data_AF-A0A1V5MW98-F1
#
_entry.id   AF-A0A1V5MW98-F1
#
_cell.length_a   1.000
_cell.length_b   1.000
_cell.length_c   1.000
_cell.angle_alpha   90.00
_cell.angle_beta   90.00
_cell.angle_gamma   90.00
#
_symmetry.space_group_name_H-M   'P 1'
#
loop_
_entity.id
_entity.type
_entity.pdbx_description
1 polymer ?
#
loop_
_entity_poly.entity_id
_entity_poly.type
_entity_poly.pdbx_seq_one_letter_code
_entity_poly.pdbx_strand_id
1 'polypeptide(L)'
;MLRIDSNKNVEVLFAEEEIKYVWSIVAGPDGRIFLGTGPTGKVMMLEPAGAREVLYQAKEKNILVLALHEGILYAGGDENGLVYRIEPASKKVTIAYDTQHGEISGLVFDEQSNLFISTADAGAARPGMQLILSNGEKGKTEAAVDKKNGKPEGGTTSVTPAGGAAAVEGVKNETAVAAAGGQPVPVEPKKQEAAAGAAPTAGEPAPGQPAQGTEGAAPAPKPASVRPAATANDVYRMSREGYVVNLFSRPIILFDMGYEAANRQLILGTGNDGQLLRLDVETREAAVLYKAKPAPQISAVLVREGAVYMGTANPASVIRMDKAFAVQGEYISPAIDAEQVSRWGKMQMDAEIPEGASLQVSTRTGNTANADKGGWQEWTEPAAVGEDMDVQSAPGRFFQYRLLFASSTGQATPVVREVKLANMVPNLPPLVQTVEVVRDTPKEPTVPLPRTFTVKWQAGDSNKDKLLFTLYLRPVGNSRWVRLEKDLDKPQYTWNSLTAADGRYEIKVEASDRADNSPGDQLSGSRISETVVVDNTAPEVSDLSCHVSGKMVKILGTISDEFSVLTKVEYSVDSATEWKKVLPEDGIFDSREETLKFEFEIAQPGEHLVTLRLEEASGNVIYRNLSVVIPE
;
A
#
# COMPACT_ATOMS: atom_id res chain seq x y z
N MET A 1 -39.34 18.30 -18.33
CA MET A 1 -38.53 19.04 -19.32
C MET A 1 -39.11 20.42 -19.52
N LEU A 2 -38.27 21.45 -19.51
CA LEU A 2 -38.67 22.84 -19.76
C LEU A 2 -38.12 23.31 -21.10
N ARG A 3 -38.86 24.13 -21.83
CA ARG A 3 -38.37 24.92 -22.95
C ARG A 3 -38.21 26.36 -22.50
N ILE A 4 -37.07 26.97 -22.85
CA ILE A 4 -36.82 28.39 -22.67
C ILE A 4 -36.63 28.98 -24.06
N ASP A 5 -37.50 29.91 -24.45
CA ASP A 5 -37.42 30.56 -25.77
C ASP A 5 -36.42 31.73 -25.79
N SER A 6 -36.22 32.36 -26.95
CA SER A 6 -35.33 33.51 -27.11
C SER A 6 -35.75 34.74 -26.30
N ASN A 7 -37.02 34.82 -25.90
CA ASN A 7 -37.57 35.88 -25.05
C ASN A 7 -37.51 35.50 -23.56
N LYS A 8 -36.88 34.36 -23.23
CA LYS A 8 -36.77 33.79 -21.87
C LYS A 8 -38.10 33.33 -21.28
N ASN A 9 -39.12 33.11 -22.10
CA ASN A 9 -40.36 32.48 -21.63
C ASN A 9 -40.09 31.01 -21.35
N VAL A 10 -40.63 30.52 -20.23
CA VAL A 10 -40.47 29.14 -19.78
C VAL A 10 -41.79 28.39 -19.97
N GLU A 11 -41.71 27.22 -20.61
CA GLU A 11 -42.85 26.34 -20.84
C GLU A 11 -42.52 24.90 -20.42
N VAL A 12 -43.48 24.21 -19.82
CA VAL A 12 -43.37 22.77 -19.53
C VAL A 12 -43.73 21.98 -20.79
N LEU A 13 -42.73 21.42 -21.46
CA LEU A 13 -42.94 20.59 -22.65
C LEU A 13 -43.26 19.13 -22.32
N PHE A 14 -42.78 18.63 -21.18
CA PHE A 14 -42.95 17.23 -20.81
C PHE A 14 -42.92 17.05 -19.29
N ALA A 15 -43.94 16.38 -18.77
CA ALA A 15 -44.04 15.90 -17.41
C ALA A 15 -44.97 14.66 -17.38
N GLU A 16 -44.48 13.55 -16.82
CA GLU A 16 -45.26 12.33 -16.62
C GLU A 16 -44.92 11.77 -15.23
N GLU A 17 -45.92 11.36 -14.45
CA GLU A 17 -45.71 10.92 -13.06
C GLU A 17 -44.81 9.68 -12.94
N GLU A 18 -44.90 8.76 -13.93
CA GLU A 18 -44.08 7.55 -13.96
C GLU A 18 -42.61 7.83 -14.34
N ILE A 19 -42.33 8.97 -14.98
CA ILE A 19 -40.99 9.36 -15.43
C ILE A 19 -40.44 10.40 -14.47
N LYS A 20 -39.63 9.93 -13.52
CA LYS A 20 -39.00 10.79 -12.51
C LYS A 20 -37.81 11.56 -13.05
N TYR A 21 -37.11 10.97 -14.02
CA TYR A 21 -35.87 11.49 -14.57
C TYR A 21 -35.96 11.55 -16.10
N VAL A 22 -35.59 12.71 -16.66
CA VAL A 22 -35.19 12.85 -18.05
C VAL A 22 -33.68 13.06 -18.02
N TRP A 23 -32.93 12.01 -18.29
CA TRP A 23 -31.47 12.02 -18.16
C TRP A 23 -30.80 12.67 -19.37
N SER A 24 -31.34 12.44 -20.57
CA SER A 24 -30.78 12.96 -21.81
C SER A 24 -31.86 13.42 -22.78
N ILE A 25 -31.52 14.48 -23.52
CA ILE A 25 -32.38 15.14 -24.50
C ILE A 25 -31.55 15.36 -25.75
N VAL A 26 -32.03 14.89 -26.89
CA VAL A 26 -31.40 15.13 -28.20
C VAL A 26 -32.42 15.69 -29.17
N ALA A 27 -32.07 16.80 -29.82
CA ALA A 27 -32.87 17.37 -30.89
C ALA A 27 -32.72 16.54 -32.18
N GLY A 28 -33.84 16.21 -32.80
CA GLY A 28 -33.92 15.52 -34.08
C GLY A 28 -34.35 16.44 -35.23
N PRO A 29 -34.37 15.91 -36.47
CA PRO A 29 -34.89 16.62 -37.63
C PRO A 29 -36.32 17.08 -37.43
N ASP A 30 -36.69 18.16 -38.13
CA ASP A 30 -38.04 18.72 -38.16
C ASP A 30 -38.58 19.19 -36.79
N GLY A 31 -37.69 19.45 -35.83
CA GLY A 31 -38.04 19.93 -34.49
C GLY A 31 -38.47 18.82 -33.51
N ARG A 32 -38.30 17.54 -33.90
CA ARG A 32 -38.51 16.40 -33.00
C ARG A 32 -37.52 16.42 -31.84
N ILE A 33 -37.91 15.87 -30.70
CA ILE A 33 -37.06 15.75 -29.52
C ILE A 33 -37.07 14.29 -29.04
N PHE A 34 -35.89 13.72 -28.80
CA PHE A 34 -35.75 12.39 -28.23
C PHE A 34 -35.35 12.48 -26.75
N LEU A 35 -35.96 11.64 -25.91
CA LEU A 35 -35.76 11.62 -24.46
C LEU A 35 -35.28 10.24 -24.00
N GLY A 36 -34.23 10.23 -23.19
CA GLY A 36 -33.81 9.08 -22.38
C GLY A 36 -34.36 9.25 -20.96
N THR A 37 -35.13 8.27 -20.49
CA THR A 37 -35.90 8.40 -19.25
C THR A 37 -35.53 7.39 -18.18
N GLY A 38 -35.90 7.71 -16.94
CA GLY A 38 -35.75 6.87 -15.76
C GLY A 38 -36.86 7.12 -14.72
N PRO A 39 -37.16 6.16 -13.83
CA PRO A 39 -36.62 4.80 -13.74
C PRO A 39 -37.36 3.80 -14.64
N THR A 40 -38.09 4.31 -15.66
CA THR A 40 -38.84 3.48 -16.58
C THR A 40 -38.04 3.03 -17.79
N GLY A 41 -36.80 3.48 -18.02
CA GLY A 41 -35.94 2.98 -19.09
C GLY A 41 -36.48 3.18 -20.51
N LYS A 42 -37.27 4.23 -20.75
CA LYS A 42 -37.88 4.50 -22.07
C LYS A 42 -36.98 5.40 -22.90
N VAL A 43 -36.99 5.12 -24.21
CA VAL A 43 -36.57 6.06 -25.25
C VAL A 43 -37.83 6.58 -25.93
N MET A 44 -38.08 7.88 -25.81
CA MET A 44 -39.29 8.52 -26.30
C MET A 44 -38.98 9.54 -27.38
N MET A 45 -39.91 9.74 -28.30
CA MET A 45 -39.92 10.81 -29.30
C MET A 45 -41.08 11.75 -29.02
N LEU A 46 -40.81 13.05 -29.04
CA LEU A 46 -41.78 14.13 -28.94
C LEU A 46 -41.78 14.89 -30.27
N GLU A 47 -42.97 15.01 -30.87
CA GLU A 47 -43.20 15.81 -32.06
C GLU A 47 -43.38 17.29 -31.69
N PRO A 48 -43.03 18.24 -32.59
CA PRO A 48 -43.26 19.67 -32.36
C PRO A 48 -44.72 20.02 -32.03
N ALA A 49 -45.67 19.24 -32.57
CA ALA A 49 -47.10 19.41 -32.33
C ALA A 49 -47.58 18.83 -30.98
N GLY A 50 -46.67 18.28 -30.16
CA GLY A 50 -46.97 17.75 -28.82
C GLY A 50 -47.34 16.28 -28.77
N ALA A 51 -47.44 15.59 -29.92
CA ALA A 51 -47.60 14.13 -29.93
C ALA A 51 -46.34 13.45 -29.38
N ARG A 52 -46.52 12.35 -28.64
CA ARG A 52 -45.43 11.60 -28.01
C ARG A 52 -45.52 10.11 -28.32
N GLU A 53 -44.38 9.47 -28.52
CA GLU A 53 -44.29 8.06 -28.88
C GLU A 53 -43.13 7.38 -28.12
N VAL A 54 -43.35 6.16 -27.64
CA VAL A 54 -42.27 5.31 -27.12
C VAL A 54 -41.65 4.55 -28.29
N LEU A 55 -40.36 4.79 -28.53
CA LEU A 55 -39.59 4.10 -29.56
C LEU A 55 -39.02 2.78 -29.05
N TYR A 56 -38.59 2.77 -27.79
CA TYR A 56 -38.02 1.59 -27.14
C TYR A 56 -38.22 1.63 -25.63
N GLN A 57 -38.36 0.45 -25.04
CA GLN A 57 -38.44 0.22 -23.61
C GLN A 57 -37.33 -0.76 -23.24
N ALA A 58 -36.29 -0.27 -22.58
CA ALA A 58 -35.17 -1.07 -22.14
C ALA A 58 -35.55 -2.00 -20.98
N LYS A 59 -34.70 -3.00 -20.71
CA LYS A 59 -34.85 -3.84 -19.51
C LYS A 59 -34.29 -3.14 -18.28
N GLU A 60 -33.34 -2.24 -18.50
CA GLU A 60 -32.71 -1.39 -17.51
C GLU A 60 -33.62 -0.25 -17.08
N LYS A 61 -33.35 0.30 -15.90
CA LYS A 61 -34.20 1.33 -15.30
C LYS A 61 -33.96 2.69 -15.91
N ASN A 62 -32.74 2.99 -16.35
CA ASN A 62 -32.39 4.32 -16.82
C ASN A 62 -31.74 4.25 -18.20
N ILE A 63 -32.24 5.08 -19.11
CA ILE A 63 -31.49 5.49 -20.29
C ILE A 63 -30.82 6.82 -19.95
N LEU A 64 -29.50 6.78 -19.75
CA LEU A 64 -28.72 7.88 -19.20
C LEU A 64 -28.26 8.88 -20.25
N VAL A 65 -27.93 8.40 -21.44
CA VAL A 65 -27.39 9.23 -22.52
C VAL A 65 -27.97 8.83 -23.87
N LEU A 66 -28.21 9.83 -24.72
CA LEU A 66 -28.63 9.67 -26.11
C LEU A 66 -27.65 10.38 -27.04
N ALA A 67 -27.47 9.84 -28.24
CA ALA A 67 -26.81 10.51 -29.36
C ALA A 67 -27.54 10.20 -30.66
N LEU A 68 -27.77 11.20 -31.51
CA LEU A 68 -28.39 11.03 -32.81
C LEU A 68 -27.34 11.24 -33.91
N HIS A 69 -27.16 10.25 -34.78
CA HIS A 69 -26.22 10.32 -35.90
C HIS A 69 -26.82 9.70 -37.15
N GLU A 70 -26.79 10.41 -38.27
CA GLU A 70 -27.37 9.98 -39.56
C GLU A 70 -28.83 9.46 -39.44
N GLY A 71 -29.64 10.05 -38.54
CA GLY A 71 -31.03 9.65 -38.30
C GLY A 71 -31.22 8.38 -37.44
N ILE A 72 -30.13 7.81 -36.94
CA ILE A 72 -30.11 6.66 -36.04
C ILE A 72 -29.85 7.13 -34.62
N LEU A 73 -30.66 6.67 -33.67
CA LEU A 73 -30.54 7.02 -32.27
C LEU A 73 -29.72 5.95 -31.54
N TYR A 74 -28.69 6.40 -30.81
CA TYR A 74 -27.89 5.58 -29.92
C TYR A 74 -28.26 5.93 -28.48
N ALA A 75 -28.42 4.91 -27.63
CA ALA A 75 -28.83 5.10 -26.24
C ALA A 75 -27.94 4.27 -25.30
N GLY A 76 -27.46 4.88 -24.22
CA GLY A 76 -26.68 4.24 -23.17
C GLY A 76 -27.52 3.98 -21.93
N GLY A 77 -27.47 2.76 -21.40
CA GLY A 77 -28.21 2.36 -20.18
C GLY A 77 -27.36 2.30 -18.91
N ASP A 78 -28.03 2.14 -17.78
CA ASP A 78 -27.44 1.76 -16.48
C ASP A 78 -27.50 0.25 -16.23
N GLU A 79 -26.95 -0.23 -15.11
CA GLU A 79 -26.88 -1.65 -14.65
C GLU A 79 -26.14 -2.65 -15.55
N ASN A 80 -26.26 -2.55 -16.88
CA ASN A 80 -25.75 -3.53 -17.85
C ASN A 80 -24.74 -2.94 -18.85
N GLY A 81 -24.54 -1.62 -18.86
CA GLY A 81 -23.58 -0.94 -19.74
C GLY A 81 -23.76 -1.22 -21.22
N LEU A 82 -25.02 -1.29 -21.68
CA LEU A 82 -25.37 -1.54 -23.07
C LEU A 82 -25.49 -0.23 -23.86
N VAL A 83 -24.99 -0.25 -25.10
CA VAL A 83 -25.24 0.78 -26.11
C VAL A 83 -26.24 0.23 -27.12
N TYR A 84 -27.44 0.79 -27.11
CA TYR A 84 -28.51 0.49 -28.05
C TYR A 84 -28.34 1.30 -29.33
N ARG A 85 -28.67 0.68 -30.46
CA ARG A 85 -28.88 1.34 -31.75
C ARG A 85 -30.34 1.19 -32.13
N ILE A 86 -31.04 2.31 -32.29
CA ILE A 86 -32.49 2.40 -32.48
C ILE A 86 -32.75 3.16 -33.78
N GLU A 87 -33.46 2.52 -34.71
CA GLU A 87 -34.00 3.16 -35.91
C GLU A 87 -35.37 3.78 -35.58
N PRO A 88 -35.52 5.12 -35.50
CA PRO A 88 -36.76 5.72 -35.02
C PRO A 88 -37.99 5.37 -35.88
N ALA A 89 -37.83 5.32 -37.20
CA ALA A 89 -38.93 5.06 -38.13
C ALA A 89 -39.45 3.61 -38.09
N SER A 90 -38.55 2.63 -37.98
CA SER A 90 -38.90 1.20 -37.97
C SER A 90 -39.08 0.65 -36.56
N LYS A 91 -38.62 1.39 -35.54
CA LYS A 91 -38.45 0.96 -34.14
C LYS A 91 -37.58 -0.28 -33.99
N LYS A 92 -36.75 -0.59 -35.00
CA LYS A 92 -35.80 -1.69 -34.93
C LYS A 92 -34.70 -1.33 -33.93
N VAL A 93 -34.45 -2.24 -32.99
CA VAL A 93 -33.42 -2.09 -31.96
C VAL A 93 -32.41 -3.21 -32.05
N THR A 94 -31.13 -2.85 -32.00
CA THR A 94 -29.98 -3.77 -31.92
C THR A 94 -29.02 -3.30 -30.84
N ILE A 95 -28.19 -4.19 -30.29
CA ILE A 95 -27.08 -3.80 -29.42
C ILE A 95 -25.90 -3.42 -30.31
N ALA A 96 -25.43 -2.19 -30.19
CA ALA A 96 -24.22 -1.71 -30.86
C ALA A 96 -22.96 -2.16 -30.13
N TYR A 97 -22.98 -2.09 -28.79
CA TYR A 97 -21.86 -2.52 -27.95
C TYR A 97 -22.34 -2.94 -26.56
N ASP A 98 -21.70 -3.97 -26.00
CA ASP A 98 -21.88 -4.47 -24.64
C ASP A 98 -20.56 -4.25 -23.89
N THR A 99 -20.53 -3.28 -22.98
CA THR A 99 -19.32 -2.96 -22.23
C THR A 99 -19.11 -3.94 -21.08
N GLN A 100 -17.91 -3.95 -20.50
CA GLN A 100 -17.68 -4.67 -19.24
C GLN A 100 -18.24 -3.93 -18.01
N HIS A 101 -18.73 -2.70 -18.18
CA HIS A 101 -19.15 -1.79 -17.10
C HIS A 101 -20.65 -1.82 -16.88
N GLY A 102 -21.11 -1.31 -15.75
CA GLY A 102 -22.55 -1.19 -15.47
C GLY A 102 -23.22 0.01 -16.14
N GLU A 103 -22.48 1.07 -16.48
CA GLU A 103 -23.08 2.38 -16.79
C GLU A 103 -22.44 3.06 -18.00
N ILE A 104 -23.26 3.55 -18.93
CA ILE A 104 -22.83 4.43 -20.04
C ILE A 104 -23.21 5.88 -19.72
N SER A 105 -22.22 6.76 -19.70
CA SER A 105 -22.41 8.17 -19.31
C SER A 105 -22.32 9.17 -20.46
N GLY A 106 -21.64 8.83 -21.55
CA GLY A 106 -21.39 9.74 -22.65
C GLY A 106 -21.37 9.03 -24.00
N LEU A 107 -21.98 9.65 -24.99
CA LEU A 107 -21.99 9.20 -26.38
C LEU A 107 -21.77 10.42 -27.29
N VAL A 108 -20.70 10.42 -28.08
CA VAL A 108 -20.43 11.50 -29.05
C VAL A 108 -19.82 10.94 -30.33
N PHE A 109 -20.17 11.52 -31.47
CA PHE A 109 -19.62 11.15 -32.77
C PHE A 109 -18.56 12.13 -33.23
N ASP A 110 -17.53 11.64 -33.91
CA ASP A 110 -16.64 12.49 -34.71
C ASP A 110 -17.14 12.69 -36.15
N GLU A 111 -16.41 13.51 -36.90
CA GLU A 111 -16.64 13.77 -38.31
C GLU A 111 -16.47 12.54 -39.23
N GLN A 112 -15.84 11.48 -38.74
CA GLN A 112 -15.63 10.21 -39.46
C GLN A 112 -16.71 9.17 -39.12
N SER A 113 -17.73 9.54 -38.34
CA SER A 113 -18.78 8.64 -37.84
C SER A 113 -18.28 7.53 -36.90
N ASN A 114 -17.15 7.74 -36.23
CA ASN A 114 -16.77 6.93 -35.09
C ASN A 114 -17.57 7.38 -33.87
N LEU A 115 -18.07 6.42 -33.08
CA LEU A 115 -18.77 6.67 -31.82
C LEU A 115 -17.78 6.55 -30.66
N PHE A 116 -17.67 7.59 -29.84
CA PHE A 116 -17.02 7.52 -28.55
C PHE A 116 -18.01 7.22 -27.44
N ILE A 117 -17.61 6.37 -26.49
CA ILE A 117 -18.46 5.86 -25.42
C ILE A 117 -17.70 6.02 -24.10
N SER A 118 -18.24 6.75 -23.12
CA SER A 118 -17.66 6.83 -21.77
C SER A 118 -18.50 6.08 -20.75
N THR A 119 -17.85 5.59 -19.69
CA THR A 119 -18.51 4.83 -18.60
C THR A 119 -18.39 5.50 -17.23
N ALA A 120 -19.32 5.18 -16.33
CA ALA A 120 -19.43 5.81 -15.01
C ALA A 120 -19.77 4.84 -13.86
N ASP A 121 -19.23 3.63 -13.89
CA ASP A 121 -19.45 2.65 -12.82
C ASP A 121 -18.90 3.17 -11.48
N ALA A 122 -19.81 3.33 -10.51
CA ALA A 122 -19.51 3.79 -9.16
C ALA A 122 -18.52 2.86 -8.41
N GLY A 123 -18.62 1.55 -8.63
CA GLY A 123 -17.73 0.56 -8.03
C GLY A 123 -16.31 0.59 -8.61
N ALA A 124 -16.17 1.12 -9.82
CA ALA A 124 -14.89 1.24 -10.52
C ALA A 124 -14.11 2.52 -10.17
N ALA A 125 -14.74 3.47 -9.48
CA ALA A 125 -14.10 4.70 -9.05
C ALA A 125 -13.52 4.61 -7.62
N ARG A 126 -12.49 5.42 -7.35
CA ARG A 126 -11.92 5.58 -6.00
C ARG A 126 -12.18 7.00 -5.49
N PRO A 127 -13.23 7.21 -4.67
CA PRO A 127 -13.53 8.52 -4.11
C PRO A 127 -12.35 9.10 -3.32
N GLY A 128 -12.05 10.39 -3.53
CA GLY A 128 -10.94 11.09 -2.86
C GLY A 128 -9.56 10.91 -3.50
N MET A 129 -9.44 10.15 -4.60
CA MET A 129 -8.20 10.05 -5.36
C MET A 129 -8.07 11.26 -6.30
N GLN A 130 -7.07 12.12 -6.07
CA GLN A 130 -6.77 13.20 -7.01
C GLN A 130 -6.02 12.63 -8.21
N LEU A 131 -6.56 12.84 -9.41
CA LEU A 131 -5.86 12.50 -10.63
C LEU A 131 -4.78 13.57 -10.87
N ILE A 132 -3.51 13.19 -10.72
CA ILE A 132 -2.36 13.98 -11.13
C ILE A 132 -1.82 13.36 -12.41
N LEU A 133 -2.11 14.02 -13.53
CA LEU A 133 -1.56 13.65 -14.84
C LEU A 133 -0.24 14.40 -15.01
N SER A 134 0.82 13.89 -14.39
CA SER A 134 2.16 14.34 -14.75
C SER A 134 2.49 13.71 -16.12
N ASN A 135 2.83 14.56 -17.10
CA ASN A 135 3.58 14.24 -18.31
C ASN A 135 3.12 13.08 -19.22
N GLY A 136 1.85 13.07 -19.64
CA GLY A 136 1.40 12.36 -20.86
C GLY A 136 1.33 10.82 -20.76
N GLU A 137 2.14 10.19 -19.91
CA GLU A 137 2.07 8.75 -19.64
C GLU A 137 2.32 8.46 -18.16
N LYS A 138 1.44 7.63 -17.58
CA LYS A 138 1.44 7.17 -16.19
C LYS A 138 1.40 8.29 -15.13
N GLY A 139 0.18 8.76 -14.85
CA GLY A 139 -0.08 9.46 -13.61
C GLY A 139 0.35 8.58 -12.43
N LYS A 140 1.35 9.04 -11.67
CA LYS A 140 1.66 8.45 -10.37
C LYS A 140 0.48 8.76 -9.45
N THR A 141 -0.11 7.72 -8.88
CA THR A 141 -1.09 7.85 -7.81
C THR A 141 -0.42 8.50 -6.60
N GLU A 142 -0.97 9.58 -6.07
CA GLU A 142 -0.76 9.88 -4.66
C GLU A 142 -1.34 8.71 -3.87
N ALA A 143 -0.47 7.99 -3.17
CA ALA A 143 -0.89 6.98 -2.22
C ALA A 143 -1.78 7.69 -1.19
N ALA A 144 -3.02 7.22 -1.04
CA ALA A 144 -3.81 7.54 0.13
C ALA A 144 -2.93 7.24 1.35
N VAL A 145 -2.81 8.21 2.26
CA VAL A 145 -2.20 7.98 3.58
C VAL A 145 -2.94 6.79 4.18
N ASP A 146 -2.28 5.64 4.19
CA ASP A 146 -2.78 4.42 4.81
C ASP A 146 -3.00 4.71 6.29
N LYS A 147 -4.25 5.04 6.65
CA LYS A 147 -4.73 4.88 8.03
C LYS A 147 -5.00 3.40 8.29
N LYS A 148 -3.95 2.57 8.16
CA LYS A 148 -3.91 1.26 8.81
C LYS A 148 -2.90 1.36 9.92
N ASN A 149 -3.41 1.68 11.11
CA ASN A 149 -2.82 1.21 12.35
C ASN A 149 -2.57 -0.29 12.18
N GLY A 150 -1.29 -0.67 12.09
CA GLY A 150 -0.86 -2.04 12.26
C GLY A 150 -1.32 -2.50 13.64
N LYS A 151 -2.36 -3.33 13.64
CA LYS A 151 -2.74 -4.15 14.79
C LYS A 151 -1.60 -5.18 14.95
N PRO A 152 -0.89 -5.22 16.09
CA PRO A 152 0.11 -6.26 16.30
C PRO A 152 -0.63 -7.59 16.44
N GLU A 153 -0.30 -8.54 15.57
CA GLU A 153 -0.65 -9.94 15.80
C GLU A 153 0.15 -10.45 16.99
N GLY A 154 -0.58 -10.87 18.03
CA GLY A 154 -0.03 -11.40 19.25
C GLY A 154 0.60 -12.77 19.04
N GLY A 155 1.88 -12.88 19.40
CA GLY A 155 2.51 -14.11 19.87
C GLY A 155 2.87 -13.89 21.34
N THR A 156 2.26 -14.69 22.21
CA THR A 156 2.33 -14.60 23.67
C THR A 156 3.71 -14.95 24.23
N THR A 157 4.31 -14.05 25.02
CA THR A 157 5.16 -14.42 26.17
C THR A 157 4.99 -13.38 27.28
N SER A 158 4.49 -13.86 28.41
CA SER A 158 4.32 -13.18 29.68
C SER A 158 5.64 -12.71 30.28
N VAL A 159 5.76 -11.43 30.61
CA VAL A 159 6.65 -10.95 31.68
C VAL A 159 5.99 -9.76 32.40
N THR A 160 5.63 -9.98 33.65
CA THR A 160 5.34 -8.93 34.65
C THR A 160 6.66 -8.27 35.06
N PRO A 161 6.68 -6.96 35.33
CA PRO A 161 6.99 -6.58 36.71
C PRO A 161 6.16 -5.40 37.24
N ALA A 162 6.17 -5.34 38.57
CA ALA A 162 5.36 -4.55 39.46
C ALA A 162 5.64 -3.03 39.47
N GLY A 163 4.59 -2.27 39.79
CA GLY A 163 4.60 -1.29 40.88
C GLY A 163 5.03 0.14 40.58
N GLY A 164 4.11 1.10 40.80
CA GLY A 164 4.44 2.50 41.05
C GLY A 164 3.36 3.48 40.62
N ALA A 165 2.55 3.94 41.58
CA ALA A 165 1.48 4.91 41.40
C ALA A 165 1.98 6.36 41.24
N ALA A 166 1.25 7.19 40.49
CA ALA A 166 0.93 8.58 40.86
C ALA A 166 -0.10 9.18 39.87
N ALA A 167 -1.15 9.77 40.43
CA ALA A 167 -2.18 10.54 39.75
C ALA A 167 -1.73 11.98 39.50
N VAL A 168 -2.29 12.65 38.47
CA VAL A 168 -2.56 14.10 38.52
C VAL A 168 -3.72 14.50 37.61
N GLU A 169 -4.50 15.44 38.14
CA GLU A 169 -5.81 15.91 37.74
C GLU A 169 -5.83 16.73 36.44
N GLY A 170 -6.93 16.58 35.68
CA GLY A 170 -7.27 17.47 34.58
C GLY A 170 -7.95 18.74 35.09
N VAL A 171 -7.32 19.90 34.84
CA VAL A 171 -7.95 21.21 34.98
C VAL A 171 -8.77 21.50 33.72
N LYS A 172 -10.08 21.66 33.91
CA LYS A 172 -11.01 22.27 32.95
C LYS A 172 -10.77 23.77 32.89
N ASN A 173 -10.79 24.35 31.71
CA ASN A 173 -11.10 25.76 31.53
C ASN A 173 -12.34 25.89 30.65
N GLU A 174 -13.41 26.40 31.28
CA GLU A 174 -14.60 26.93 30.64
C GLU A 174 -14.34 28.39 30.25
N THR A 175 -14.81 28.79 29.07
CA THR A 175 -15.34 30.14 28.87
C THR A 175 -16.56 30.06 27.97
N ALA A 176 -17.70 30.34 28.58
CA ALA A 176 -18.99 30.53 27.95
C ALA A 176 -19.11 31.94 27.36
N VAL A 177 -19.79 32.06 26.23
CA VAL A 177 -20.62 33.24 25.92
C VAL A 177 -21.97 32.72 25.45
N ALA A 178 -23.01 33.15 26.15
CA ALA A 178 -24.41 32.81 25.91
C ALA A 178 -25.05 33.75 24.87
N ALA A 179 -25.92 33.21 24.04
CA ALA A 179 -27.11 33.92 23.56
C ALA A 179 -28.20 32.91 23.20
N ALA A 180 -29.43 33.22 23.64
CA ALA A 180 -30.57 32.33 23.77
C ALA A 180 -31.36 32.10 22.48
N GLY A 181 -32.09 30.97 22.43
CA GLY A 181 -33.35 30.86 21.68
C GLY A 181 -33.64 29.50 21.03
N GLY A 182 -34.55 28.72 21.65
CA GLY A 182 -35.44 27.79 20.95
C GLY A 182 -34.98 26.33 20.77
N GLN A 183 -35.53 25.42 21.60
CA GLN A 183 -35.64 23.98 21.29
C GLN A 183 -36.60 23.75 20.11
N PRO A 184 -36.35 22.70 19.30
CA PRO A 184 -37.09 21.45 19.49
C PRO A 184 -36.20 20.19 19.53
N VAL A 185 -36.77 19.17 20.16
CA VAL A 185 -36.24 17.83 20.51
C VAL A 185 -35.93 16.97 19.27
N PRO A 186 -34.85 16.16 19.24
CA PRO A 186 -34.58 15.21 18.17
C PRO A 186 -35.26 13.84 18.42
N VAL A 187 -35.79 13.24 17.35
CA VAL A 187 -36.31 11.86 17.33
C VAL A 187 -35.28 10.97 16.64
N GLU A 188 -34.66 10.05 17.40
CA GLU A 188 -33.86 8.94 16.87
C GLU A 188 -34.75 7.74 16.52
N PRO A 189 -34.53 7.04 15.39
CA PRO A 189 -35.13 5.74 15.13
C PRO A 189 -34.27 4.60 15.71
N LYS A 190 -34.92 3.75 16.52
CA LYS A 190 -34.38 2.50 17.08
C LYS A 190 -34.05 1.47 16.00
N LYS A 191 -32.84 0.90 16.05
CA LYS A 191 -32.46 -0.37 15.40
C LYS A 191 -33.05 -1.55 16.17
N GLN A 192 -33.66 -2.48 15.46
CA GLN A 192 -34.21 -3.72 16.00
C GLN A 192 -33.31 -4.89 15.57
N GLU A 193 -32.71 -5.58 16.55
CA GLU A 193 -32.01 -6.86 16.39
C GLU A 193 -33.00 -7.98 16.04
N ALA A 194 -32.66 -8.79 15.04
CA ALA A 194 -33.38 -10.03 14.72
C ALA A 194 -32.53 -11.23 15.15
N ALA A 195 -33.12 -12.04 16.03
CA ALA A 195 -32.54 -13.25 16.62
C ALA A 195 -32.55 -14.44 15.65
N ALA A 196 -31.56 -15.32 15.84
CA ALA A 196 -31.38 -16.58 15.16
C ALA A 196 -32.50 -17.59 15.49
N GLY A 197 -32.95 -18.35 14.49
CA GLY A 197 -33.94 -19.42 14.60
C GLY A 197 -33.51 -20.69 13.87
N ALA A 198 -33.62 -21.80 14.58
CA ALA A 198 -33.13 -23.17 14.33
C ALA A 198 -33.50 -23.86 12.99
N ALA A 199 -32.68 -24.86 12.65
CA ALA A 199 -32.84 -25.83 11.57
C ALA A 199 -34.02 -26.82 11.79
N PRO A 200 -34.61 -27.40 10.74
CA PRO A 200 -35.54 -28.52 10.88
C PRO A 200 -34.90 -29.89 10.62
N THR A 201 -35.37 -30.84 11.40
CA THR A 201 -35.09 -32.28 11.43
C THR A 201 -35.84 -33.07 10.36
N ALA A 202 -35.28 -34.21 10.00
CA ALA A 202 -35.75 -35.17 9.00
C ALA A 202 -36.98 -35.98 9.45
N GLY A 203 -37.85 -36.34 8.49
CA GLY A 203 -38.94 -37.32 8.63
C GLY A 203 -39.11 -38.13 7.34
N GLU A 204 -39.17 -39.46 7.47
CA GLU A 204 -39.26 -40.49 6.42
C GLU A 204 -40.67 -40.63 5.78
N PRO A 205 -40.80 -41.32 4.62
CA PRO A 205 -41.91 -41.19 3.68
C PRO A 205 -42.99 -42.30 3.75
N ALA A 206 -44.14 -42.06 3.12
CA ALA A 206 -45.19 -43.06 2.87
C ALA A 206 -45.13 -43.64 1.43
N PRO A 207 -45.53 -44.92 1.18
CA PRO A 207 -45.29 -45.62 -0.09
C PRO A 207 -46.52 -45.73 -1.02
N GLY A 208 -46.29 -45.75 -2.35
CA GLY A 208 -47.28 -46.16 -3.36
C GLY A 208 -46.93 -45.82 -4.82
N GLN A 209 -46.56 -46.85 -5.60
CA GLN A 209 -46.11 -46.94 -7.03
C GLN A 209 -47.14 -46.48 -8.12
N PRO A 210 -46.88 -46.57 -9.47
CA PRO A 210 -45.68 -46.94 -10.26
C PRO A 210 -45.29 -45.97 -11.43
N ALA A 211 -44.16 -46.30 -12.07
CA ALA A 211 -43.38 -45.54 -13.05
C ALA A 211 -43.93 -45.41 -14.49
N GLN A 212 -43.50 -44.36 -15.19
CA GLN A 212 -43.31 -44.37 -16.66
C GLN A 212 -42.35 -43.25 -17.14
N GLY A 213 -41.36 -43.62 -17.95
CA GLY A 213 -40.80 -42.79 -19.02
C GLY A 213 -39.59 -41.91 -18.70
N THR A 214 -38.38 -42.40 -18.99
CA THR A 214 -37.15 -41.61 -19.10
C THR A 214 -37.14 -40.80 -20.41
N GLU A 215 -37.29 -39.47 -20.32
CA GLU A 215 -36.73 -38.52 -21.29
C GLU A 215 -35.75 -37.61 -20.55
N GLY A 216 -34.51 -37.56 -21.03
CA GLY A 216 -33.43 -36.79 -20.42
C GLY A 216 -33.78 -35.31 -20.38
N ALA A 217 -33.93 -34.76 -19.17
CA ALA A 217 -34.06 -33.32 -18.97
C ALA A 217 -32.79 -32.61 -19.48
N ALA A 218 -32.98 -31.64 -20.37
CA ALA A 218 -31.93 -30.71 -20.76
C ALA A 218 -31.32 -30.05 -19.50
N PRO A 219 -30.00 -29.78 -19.48
CA PRO A 219 -29.38 -29.12 -18.33
C PRO A 219 -30.08 -27.79 -18.06
N ALA A 220 -30.40 -27.53 -16.79
CA ALA A 220 -30.90 -26.23 -16.36
C ALA A 220 -29.94 -25.11 -16.85
N PRO A 221 -30.47 -23.95 -17.28
CA PRO A 221 -29.63 -22.84 -17.73
C PRO A 221 -28.68 -22.47 -16.60
N LYS A 222 -27.37 -22.44 -16.91
CA LYS A 222 -26.37 -21.96 -15.97
C LYS A 222 -26.74 -20.55 -15.53
N PRO A 223 -26.59 -20.20 -14.23
CA PRO A 223 -26.73 -18.81 -13.80
C PRO A 223 -25.81 -17.93 -14.64
N ALA A 224 -26.31 -16.75 -15.04
CA ALA A 224 -25.52 -15.77 -15.79
C ALA A 224 -24.19 -15.53 -15.07
N SER A 225 -23.08 -15.58 -15.81
CA SER A 225 -21.76 -15.30 -15.28
C SER A 225 -21.76 -13.92 -14.63
N VAL A 226 -21.50 -13.85 -13.33
CA VAL A 226 -21.28 -12.58 -12.61
C VAL A 226 -20.08 -11.90 -13.28
N ARG A 227 -20.29 -10.75 -13.92
CA ARG A 227 -19.19 -9.96 -14.51
C ARG A 227 -18.20 -9.61 -13.39
N PRO A 228 -16.88 -9.76 -13.61
CA PRO A 228 -15.88 -9.26 -12.67
C PRO A 228 -16.10 -7.76 -12.44
N ALA A 229 -16.00 -7.30 -11.19
CA ALA A 229 -16.13 -5.89 -10.87
C ALA A 229 -15.03 -5.08 -11.58
N ALA A 230 -15.43 -4.05 -12.32
CA ALA A 230 -14.49 -3.15 -12.97
C ALA A 230 -13.68 -2.36 -11.92
N THR A 231 -12.41 -2.11 -12.20
CA THR A 231 -11.50 -1.36 -11.30
C THR A 231 -11.19 0.06 -11.80
N ALA A 232 -11.73 0.44 -12.96
CA ALA A 232 -11.58 1.73 -13.61
C ALA A 232 -12.76 2.00 -14.56
N ASN A 233 -13.01 3.26 -14.89
CA ASN A 233 -13.92 3.64 -15.97
C ASN A 233 -13.14 3.97 -17.25
N ASP A 234 -13.82 3.75 -18.36
CA ASP A 234 -13.22 3.73 -19.68
C ASP A 234 -13.83 4.76 -20.63
N VAL A 235 -13.03 5.14 -21.64
CA VAL A 235 -13.51 5.75 -22.88
C VAL A 235 -13.14 4.84 -24.03
N TYR A 236 -14.13 4.43 -24.81
CA TYR A 236 -13.97 3.62 -26.02
C TYR A 236 -14.15 4.45 -27.28
N ARG A 237 -13.51 4.03 -28.36
CA ARG A 237 -13.83 4.44 -29.74
C ARG A 237 -14.34 3.23 -30.50
N MET A 238 -15.55 3.32 -31.03
CA MET A 238 -16.17 2.36 -31.94
C MET A 238 -16.17 2.94 -33.36
N SER A 239 -15.51 2.25 -34.28
CA SER A 239 -15.55 2.60 -35.71
C SER A 239 -16.93 2.39 -36.33
N ARG A 240 -17.15 2.95 -37.52
CA ARG A 240 -18.40 2.74 -38.28
C ARG A 240 -18.68 1.26 -38.56
N GLU A 241 -17.63 0.46 -38.75
CA GLU A 241 -17.71 -0.98 -38.99
C GLU A 241 -17.92 -1.79 -37.70
N GLY A 242 -17.90 -1.15 -36.52
CA GLY A 242 -18.14 -1.78 -35.21
C GLY A 242 -16.88 -2.25 -34.48
N TYR A 243 -15.66 -1.97 -34.98
CA TYR A 243 -14.44 -2.26 -34.23
C TYR A 243 -14.28 -1.30 -33.06
N VAL A 244 -14.03 -1.84 -31.86
CA VAL A 244 -13.92 -1.08 -30.62
C VAL A 244 -12.50 -1.11 -30.07
N VAL A 245 -11.99 0.04 -29.65
CA VAL A 245 -10.72 0.19 -28.93
C VAL A 245 -10.91 1.03 -27.68
N ASN A 246 -10.19 0.70 -26.60
CA ASN A 246 -10.14 1.52 -25.39
C ASN A 246 -9.08 2.63 -25.57
N LEU A 247 -9.48 3.89 -25.34
CA LEU A 247 -8.63 5.07 -25.45
C LEU A 247 -8.13 5.57 -24.08
N PHE A 248 -8.91 5.36 -23.03
CA PHE A 248 -8.64 5.87 -21.70
C PHE A 248 -9.25 4.95 -20.65
N SER A 249 -8.52 4.73 -19.56
CA SER A 249 -8.92 3.89 -18.43
C SER A 249 -8.40 4.49 -17.13
N ARG A 250 -9.27 4.99 -16.25
CA ARG A 250 -8.89 5.55 -14.94
C ARG A 250 -9.94 5.27 -13.85
N PRO A 251 -9.55 5.12 -12.58
CA PRO A 251 -10.48 4.87 -11.46
C PRO A 251 -11.21 6.14 -11.01
N ILE A 252 -11.79 6.88 -11.96
CA ILE A 252 -12.57 8.10 -11.76
C ILE A 252 -13.96 7.91 -12.38
N ILE A 253 -14.93 8.74 -11.98
CA ILE A 253 -16.23 8.78 -12.67
C ILE A 253 -16.14 9.75 -13.84
N LEU A 254 -16.60 9.34 -15.02
CA LEU A 254 -16.77 10.20 -16.19
C LEU A 254 -18.25 10.49 -16.34
N PHE A 255 -18.71 11.70 -16.03
CA PHE A 255 -20.14 12.02 -16.06
C PHE A 255 -20.66 12.40 -17.43
N ASP A 256 -19.84 13.10 -18.22
CA ASP A 256 -20.25 13.56 -19.54
C ASP A 256 -19.03 13.79 -20.43
N MET A 257 -19.27 13.85 -21.74
CA MET A 257 -18.24 13.93 -22.76
C MET A 257 -18.70 14.81 -23.93
N GLY A 258 -17.85 15.77 -24.30
CA GLY A 258 -17.95 16.52 -25.55
C GLY A 258 -16.80 16.21 -26.50
N TYR A 259 -16.94 16.58 -27.77
CA TYR A 259 -15.90 16.42 -28.79
C TYR A 259 -15.55 17.76 -29.43
N GLU A 260 -14.25 18.06 -29.51
CA GLU A 260 -13.69 19.21 -30.21
C GLU A 260 -13.05 18.76 -31.52
N ALA A 261 -13.77 18.96 -32.62
CA ALA A 261 -13.33 18.51 -33.95
C ALA A 261 -12.04 19.19 -34.45
N ALA A 262 -11.77 20.44 -34.03
CA ALA A 262 -10.61 21.21 -34.53
C ALA A 262 -9.27 20.53 -34.19
N ASN A 263 -9.19 19.91 -33.02
CA ASN A 263 -7.98 19.23 -32.54
C ASN A 263 -8.18 17.73 -32.36
N ARG A 264 -9.35 17.18 -32.71
CA ARG A 264 -9.75 15.78 -32.48
C ARG A 264 -9.61 15.39 -31.01
N GLN A 265 -10.16 16.19 -30.12
CA GLN A 265 -10.06 15.98 -28.67
C GLN A 265 -11.40 15.67 -28.04
N LEU A 266 -11.40 14.78 -27.06
CA LEU A 266 -12.53 14.58 -26.16
C LEU A 266 -12.36 15.44 -24.92
N ILE A 267 -13.44 16.09 -24.50
CA ILE A 267 -13.50 16.89 -23.28
C ILE A 267 -14.38 16.13 -22.29
N LEU A 268 -13.83 15.73 -21.15
CA LEU A 268 -14.46 14.83 -20.20
C LEU A 268 -14.76 15.56 -18.89
N GLY A 269 -16.01 15.53 -18.45
CA GLY A 269 -16.43 15.99 -17.13
C GLY A 269 -16.33 14.85 -16.12
N THR A 270 -15.70 15.10 -14.97
CA THR A 270 -15.42 14.05 -13.98
C THR A 270 -16.14 14.25 -12.66
N GLY A 271 -16.33 13.16 -11.93
CA GLY A 271 -16.77 13.15 -10.53
C GLY A 271 -15.63 13.01 -9.51
N ASN A 272 -15.98 13.17 -8.24
CA ASN A 272 -15.12 13.03 -7.05
C ASN A 272 -13.96 14.01 -6.90
N ASP A 273 -13.60 14.79 -7.94
CA ASP A 273 -12.63 15.89 -7.84
C ASP A 273 -12.92 17.07 -8.78
N GLY A 274 -14.08 17.07 -9.47
CA GLY A 274 -14.56 18.18 -10.30
C GLY A 274 -13.59 18.62 -11.40
N GLN A 275 -12.90 17.67 -12.03
CA GLN A 275 -11.92 17.97 -13.07
C GLN A 275 -12.55 17.94 -14.47
N LEU A 276 -12.12 18.87 -15.32
CA LEU A 276 -12.32 18.83 -16.76
C LEU A 276 -11.05 18.28 -17.39
N LEU A 277 -11.16 17.17 -18.12
CA LEU A 277 -10.02 16.55 -18.80
C LEU A 277 -10.12 16.82 -20.31
N ARG A 278 -8.98 17.04 -20.96
CA ARG A 278 -8.84 16.79 -22.40
C ARG A 278 -8.23 15.41 -22.61
N LEU A 279 -8.66 14.72 -23.65
CA LEU A 279 -8.08 13.47 -24.14
C LEU A 279 -7.88 13.60 -25.65
N ASP A 280 -6.63 13.52 -26.10
CA ASP A 280 -6.30 13.42 -27.52
C ASP A 280 -6.65 12.01 -28.02
N VAL A 281 -7.46 11.92 -29.08
CA VAL A 281 -7.96 10.62 -29.55
C VAL A 281 -6.93 9.80 -30.32
N GLU A 282 -5.85 10.44 -30.80
CA GLU A 282 -4.79 9.79 -31.56
C GLU A 282 -3.62 9.41 -30.64
N THR A 283 -3.10 10.36 -29.86
CA THR A 283 -1.98 10.12 -28.94
C THR A 283 -2.41 9.44 -27.65
N ARG A 284 -3.71 9.50 -27.31
CA ARG A 284 -4.29 9.02 -26.04
C ARG A 284 -3.77 9.76 -24.81
N GLU A 285 -3.12 10.89 -25.02
CA GLU A 285 -2.65 11.75 -23.94
C GLU A 285 -3.85 12.47 -23.31
N ALA A 286 -3.94 12.37 -21.98
CA ALA A 286 -4.93 13.09 -21.20
C ALA A 286 -4.26 14.20 -20.39
N ALA A 287 -4.94 15.33 -20.25
CA ALA A 287 -4.51 16.42 -19.38
C ALA A 287 -5.69 17.07 -18.66
N VAL A 288 -5.46 17.54 -17.43
CA VAL A 288 -6.46 18.33 -16.69
C VAL A 288 -6.44 19.76 -17.23
N LEU A 289 -7.58 20.24 -17.72
CA LEU A 289 -7.76 21.62 -18.18
C LEU A 289 -8.21 22.54 -17.06
N TYR A 290 -9.09 22.04 -16.19
CA TYR A 290 -9.73 22.84 -15.17
C TYR A 290 -10.15 21.99 -13.98
N LYS A 291 -10.19 22.60 -12.79
CA LYS A 291 -10.73 22.00 -11.57
C LYS A 291 -11.78 22.94 -10.98
N ALA A 292 -13.03 22.50 -10.99
CA ALA A 292 -14.20 23.29 -10.61
C ALA A 292 -14.34 23.43 -9.08
N LYS A 293 -13.43 24.13 -8.40
CA LYS A 293 -13.58 24.36 -6.95
C LYS A 293 -14.71 25.37 -6.66
N PRO A 294 -15.60 25.13 -5.67
CA PRO A 294 -15.61 24.03 -4.71
C PRO A 294 -16.42 22.78 -5.14
N ALA A 295 -16.96 22.76 -6.37
CA ALA A 295 -17.79 21.66 -6.86
C ALA A 295 -16.98 20.36 -7.11
N PRO A 296 -17.34 19.23 -6.49
CA PRO A 296 -16.63 17.96 -6.70
C PRO A 296 -17.00 17.26 -8.01
N GLN A 297 -17.87 17.84 -8.83
CA GLN A 297 -18.43 17.19 -10.02
C GLN A 297 -18.61 18.19 -11.16
N ILE A 298 -18.16 17.79 -12.35
CA ILE A 298 -18.58 18.37 -13.63
C ILE A 298 -19.50 17.35 -14.29
N SER A 299 -20.81 17.58 -14.18
CA SER A 299 -21.86 16.63 -14.55
C SER A 299 -22.41 16.83 -15.97
N ALA A 300 -22.03 17.92 -16.64
CA ALA A 300 -22.40 18.18 -18.02
C ALA A 300 -21.27 18.92 -18.74
N VAL A 301 -21.02 18.57 -20.00
CA VAL A 301 -20.01 19.16 -20.88
C VAL A 301 -20.62 19.42 -22.24
N LEU A 302 -20.51 20.67 -22.72
CA LEU A 302 -20.89 21.04 -24.08
C LEU A 302 -19.75 21.80 -24.74
N VAL A 303 -19.27 21.28 -25.87
CA VAL A 303 -18.28 21.97 -26.72
C VAL A 303 -19.01 22.63 -27.88
N ARG A 304 -18.89 23.95 -28.02
CA ARG A 304 -19.54 24.71 -29.09
C ARG A 304 -18.72 25.93 -29.47
N GLU A 305 -18.50 26.13 -30.77
CA GLU A 305 -17.83 27.32 -31.31
C GLU A 305 -16.44 27.58 -30.67
N GLY A 306 -15.75 26.50 -30.27
CA GLY A 306 -14.44 26.57 -29.61
C GLY A 306 -14.46 26.95 -28.13
N ALA A 307 -15.65 27.11 -27.52
CA ALA A 307 -15.82 27.26 -26.09
C ALA A 307 -16.32 25.96 -25.45
N VAL A 308 -15.97 25.75 -24.19
CA VAL A 308 -16.47 24.63 -23.37
C VAL A 308 -17.39 25.18 -22.30
N TYR A 309 -18.62 24.67 -22.26
CA TYR A 309 -19.59 24.93 -21.21
C TYR A 309 -19.64 23.73 -20.27
N MET A 310 -19.63 24.01 -18.97
CA MET A 310 -19.61 22.99 -17.91
C MET A 310 -20.79 23.22 -16.97
N GLY A 311 -21.57 22.18 -16.72
CA GLY A 311 -22.48 22.12 -15.59
C GLY A 311 -21.78 21.47 -14.41
N THR A 312 -21.75 22.16 -13.26
CA THR A 312 -21.21 21.59 -12.03
C THR A 312 -22.33 21.08 -11.12
N ALA A 313 -22.00 20.20 -10.19
CA ALA A 313 -22.90 19.77 -9.13
C ALA A 313 -22.23 19.85 -7.76
N ASN A 314 -23.01 20.20 -6.73
CA ASN A 314 -22.59 20.35 -5.33
C ASN A 314 -21.45 21.36 -5.08
N PRO A 315 -21.60 22.65 -5.45
CA PRO A 315 -22.82 23.33 -5.85
C PRO A 315 -23.08 23.34 -7.37
N ALA A 316 -24.33 23.61 -7.74
CA ALA A 316 -24.73 23.75 -9.14
C ALA A 316 -24.31 25.10 -9.71
N SER A 317 -23.66 25.08 -10.87
CA SER A 317 -23.26 26.29 -11.61
C SER A 317 -23.10 25.95 -13.10
N VAL A 318 -23.22 26.97 -13.95
CA VAL A 318 -22.86 26.88 -15.38
C VAL A 318 -21.64 27.75 -15.60
N ILE A 319 -20.54 27.14 -16.04
CA ILE A 319 -19.25 27.79 -16.28
C ILE A 319 -18.97 27.76 -17.78
N ARG A 320 -18.49 28.87 -18.33
CA ARG A 320 -17.98 28.95 -19.71
C ARG A 320 -16.46 29.11 -19.66
N MET A 321 -15.75 28.28 -20.42
CA MET A 321 -14.32 28.37 -20.65
C MET A 321 -14.07 28.70 -22.12
N ASP A 322 -13.46 29.85 -22.37
CA ASP A 322 -13.11 30.33 -23.70
C ASP A 322 -11.75 29.77 -24.17
N LYS A 323 -11.47 29.92 -25.47
CA LYS A 323 -10.22 29.47 -26.10
C LYS A 323 -9.00 30.32 -25.73
N ALA A 324 -9.20 31.59 -25.36
CA ALA A 324 -8.11 32.49 -25.01
C ALA A 324 -7.54 32.17 -23.63
N PHE A 325 -6.22 32.29 -23.48
CA PHE A 325 -5.55 32.13 -22.19
C PHE A 325 -5.78 33.37 -21.32
N ALA A 326 -5.77 33.15 -20.00
CA ALA A 326 -5.63 34.25 -19.06
C ALA A 326 -4.28 34.95 -19.26
N VAL A 327 -4.26 36.27 -19.09
CA VAL A 327 -3.04 37.09 -19.19
C VAL A 327 -2.06 36.85 -18.04
N GLN A 328 -2.53 36.24 -16.95
CA GLN A 328 -1.73 35.86 -15.80
C GLN A 328 -2.18 34.49 -15.29
N GLY A 329 -1.24 33.71 -14.76
CA GLY A 329 -1.50 32.40 -14.15
C GLY A 329 -0.46 32.08 -13.07
N GLU A 330 -0.86 31.23 -12.12
CA GLU A 330 0.01 30.75 -11.05
C GLU A 330 -0.06 29.22 -10.98
N TYR A 331 1.10 28.59 -10.79
CA TYR A 331 1.20 27.19 -10.42
C TYR A 331 2.10 27.04 -9.20
N ILE A 332 1.62 26.33 -8.18
CA ILE A 332 2.42 25.98 -7.00
C ILE A 332 2.61 24.46 -7.02
N SER A 333 3.86 24.03 -6.95
CA SER A 333 4.18 22.61 -6.90
C SER A 333 3.66 21.97 -5.61
N PRO A 334 3.38 20.65 -5.61
CA PRO A 334 3.31 19.88 -4.37
C PRO A 334 4.58 20.06 -3.53
N ALA A 335 4.49 19.75 -2.22
CA ALA A 335 5.67 19.69 -1.38
C ALA A 335 6.52 18.47 -1.77
N ILE A 336 7.75 18.74 -2.24
CA ILE A 336 8.71 17.72 -2.63
C ILE A 336 9.51 17.33 -1.38
N ASP A 337 9.43 16.07 -0.96
CA ASP A 337 10.11 15.56 0.24
C ASP A 337 11.48 14.97 -0.13
N ALA A 338 12.55 15.49 0.48
CA ALA A 338 13.89 14.91 0.38
C ALA A 338 14.17 13.84 1.47
N GLU A 339 13.15 13.43 2.23
CA GLU A 339 13.18 12.52 3.40
C GLU A 339 13.95 13.08 4.62
N GLN A 340 15.03 13.82 4.36
CA GLN A 340 15.89 14.48 5.32
C GLN A 340 16.09 15.95 4.95
N VAL A 341 16.51 16.76 5.94
CA VAL A 341 16.89 18.15 5.70
C VAL A 341 18.04 18.18 4.70
N SER A 342 17.78 18.77 3.53
CA SER A 342 18.70 18.75 2.40
C SER A 342 19.11 20.14 1.97
N ARG A 343 20.30 20.25 1.38
CA ARG A 343 20.67 21.40 0.56
C ARG A 343 20.09 21.22 -0.83
N TRP A 344 19.54 22.29 -1.38
CA TRP A 344 18.96 22.31 -2.72
C TRP A 344 19.94 23.01 -3.64
N GLY A 345 20.30 22.33 -4.73
CA GLY A 345 21.29 22.78 -5.70
C GLY A 345 20.65 23.58 -6.83
N LYS A 346 20.99 23.22 -8.06
CA LYS A 346 20.44 23.87 -9.25
C LYS A 346 19.04 23.36 -9.57
N MET A 347 18.20 24.29 -10.01
CA MET A 347 16.92 24.05 -10.65
C MET A 347 17.07 24.28 -12.16
N GLN A 348 16.58 23.34 -12.96
CA GLN A 348 16.54 23.42 -14.43
C GLN A 348 15.10 23.25 -14.89
N MET A 349 14.71 23.98 -15.92
CA MET A 349 13.33 23.98 -16.42
C MET A 349 13.31 23.88 -17.93
N ASP A 350 12.66 22.84 -18.46
CA ASP A 350 12.30 22.77 -19.88
C ASP A 350 10.98 23.53 -20.06
N ALA A 351 11.10 24.76 -20.57
CA ALA A 351 9.98 25.64 -20.85
C ALA A 351 10.08 26.26 -22.25
N GLU A 352 8.95 26.30 -22.94
CA GLU A 352 8.77 27.10 -24.15
C GLU A 352 8.07 28.40 -23.78
N ILE A 353 8.75 29.52 -24.01
CA ILE A 353 8.24 30.86 -23.71
C ILE A 353 8.06 31.61 -25.04
N PRO A 354 6.80 31.77 -25.52
CA PRO A 354 6.55 32.47 -26.77
C PRO A 354 6.79 33.99 -26.64
N GLU A 355 6.95 34.67 -27.77
CA GLU A 355 7.10 36.13 -27.80
C GLU A 355 5.89 36.82 -27.14
N GLY A 356 6.16 37.83 -26.32
CA GLY A 356 5.11 38.56 -25.59
C GLY A 356 4.57 37.82 -24.36
N ALA A 357 5.21 36.72 -23.93
CA ALA A 357 4.95 36.04 -22.67
C ALA A 357 6.17 36.04 -21.75
N SER A 358 5.96 35.81 -20.46
CA SER A 358 7.04 35.64 -19.48
C SER A 358 6.71 34.57 -18.45
N LEU A 359 7.77 33.97 -17.90
CA LEU A 359 7.70 32.96 -16.86
C LEU A 359 8.70 33.32 -15.75
N GLN A 360 8.20 33.39 -14.52
CA GLN A 360 9.01 33.61 -13.33
C GLN A 360 8.85 32.46 -12.34
N VAL A 361 9.85 32.26 -11.50
CA VAL A 361 9.85 31.25 -10.44
C VAL A 361 10.25 31.85 -9.09
N SER A 362 9.53 31.44 -8.05
CA SER A 362 9.90 31.60 -6.65
C SER A 362 10.09 30.22 -6.03
N THR A 363 11.01 30.08 -5.08
CA THR A 363 11.24 28.83 -4.34
C THR A 363 11.07 29.04 -2.85
N ARG A 364 10.76 27.98 -2.11
CA ARG A 364 10.83 27.96 -0.64
C ARG A 364 11.08 26.55 -0.15
N THR A 365 11.56 26.45 1.08
CA THR A 365 11.76 25.18 1.78
C THR A 365 11.03 25.16 3.11
N GLY A 366 10.78 23.97 3.62
CA GLY A 366 10.13 23.78 4.91
C GLY A 366 10.46 22.44 5.56
N ASN A 367 9.98 22.25 6.78
CA ASN A 367 10.19 21.02 7.55
C ASN A 367 8.88 20.30 7.88
N THR A 368 7.79 20.65 7.20
CA THR A 368 6.47 20.01 7.34
C THR A 368 5.94 19.61 5.96
N ALA A 369 5.26 18.46 5.87
CA ALA A 369 4.71 17.98 4.60
C ALA A 369 3.55 18.85 4.08
N ASN A 370 2.85 19.56 4.97
CA ASN A 370 1.76 20.46 4.61
C ASN A 370 2.18 21.91 4.86
N ALA A 371 2.34 22.67 3.78
CA ALA A 371 2.79 24.05 3.83
C ALA A 371 1.84 25.01 4.57
N ASP A 372 0.54 24.70 4.59
CA ASP A 372 -0.47 25.54 5.24
C ASP A 372 -0.45 25.42 6.77
N LYS A 373 0.22 24.38 7.31
CA LYS A 373 0.36 24.17 8.77
C LYS A 373 1.55 24.92 9.38
N GLY A 374 2.25 25.74 8.59
CA GLY A 374 3.47 26.44 9.02
C GLY A 374 4.72 25.57 9.01
N GLY A 375 5.86 26.15 9.39
CA GLY A 375 7.18 25.50 9.33
C GLY A 375 7.88 25.60 7.97
N TRP A 376 7.44 26.54 7.14
CA TRP A 376 8.01 26.88 5.84
C TRP A 376 8.61 28.28 5.88
N GLN A 377 9.66 28.46 5.08
CA GLN A 377 10.25 29.78 4.84
C GLN A 377 9.35 30.60 3.90
N GLU A 378 9.55 31.91 3.94
CA GLU A 378 8.95 32.81 2.96
C GLU A 378 9.42 32.47 1.53
N TRP A 379 8.57 32.78 0.56
CA TRP A 379 8.93 32.65 -0.85
C TRP A 379 10.09 33.58 -1.20
N THR A 380 11.02 33.10 -2.02
CA THR A 380 12.02 33.97 -2.63
C THR A 380 11.37 34.97 -3.58
N GLU A 381 12.05 36.09 -3.82
CA GLU A 381 11.68 37.04 -4.87
C GLU A 381 11.56 36.32 -6.23
N PRO A 382 10.52 36.63 -7.05
CA PRO A 382 10.35 36.02 -8.35
C PRO A 382 11.55 36.31 -9.27
N ALA A 383 12.16 35.25 -9.81
CA ALA A 383 13.26 35.33 -10.77
C ALA A 383 12.80 34.85 -12.15
N ALA A 384 13.34 35.43 -13.22
CA ALA A 384 13.10 34.93 -14.57
C ALA A 384 13.67 33.51 -14.74
N VAL A 385 12.97 32.66 -15.48
CA VAL A 385 13.43 31.29 -15.74
C VAL A 385 14.62 31.30 -16.71
N GLY A 386 15.69 30.61 -16.33
CA GLY A 386 16.88 30.35 -17.16
C GLY A 386 17.25 28.87 -17.17
N GLU A 387 18.32 28.50 -17.89
CA GLU A 387 18.74 27.09 -18.04
C GLU A 387 19.19 26.47 -16.71
N ASP A 388 20.01 27.19 -15.94
CA ASP A 388 20.63 26.75 -14.69
C ASP A 388 20.39 27.80 -13.59
N MET A 389 19.44 27.54 -12.69
CA MET A 389 19.07 28.49 -11.63
C MET A 389 19.53 28.02 -10.27
N ASP A 390 20.28 28.86 -9.55
CA ASP A 390 20.66 28.57 -8.16
C ASP A 390 19.46 28.76 -7.22
N VAL A 391 19.12 27.72 -6.48
CA VAL A 391 18.10 27.81 -5.42
C VAL A 391 18.60 28.69 -4.29
N GLN A 392 17.90 29.81 -4.06
CA GLN A 392 18.25 30.78 -3.01
C GLN A 392 17.63 30.43 -1.65
N SER A 393 16.73 29.44 -1.59
CA SER A 393 16.09 29.00 -0.35
C SER A 393 17.09 28.28 0.56
N ALA A 394 17.06 28.55 1.86
CA ALA A 394 17.93 27.88 2.81
C ALA A 394 17.58 26.37 2.94
N PRO A 395 18.47 25.54 3.50
CA PRO A 395 18.23 24.10 3.63
C PRO A 395 16.91 23.76 4.34
N GLY A 396 16.25 22.72 3.89
CA GLY A 396 14.98 22.23 4.45
C GLY A 396 14.64 20.85 3.90
N ARG A 397 13.82 20.10 4.62
CA ARG A 397 13.43 18.74 4.19
C ARG A 397 12.50 18.76 2.99
N PHE A 398 11.55 19.68 2.97
CA PHE A 398 10.59 19.84 1.89
C PHE A 398 10.94 21.05 1.03
N PHE A 399 10.63 20.97 -0.26
CA PHE A 399 10.82 22.05 -1.23
C PHE A 399 9.52 22.31 -2.00
N GLN A 400 9.28 23.58 -2.33
CA GLN A 400 8.23 23.99 -3.25
C GLN A 400 8.75 25.06 -4.19
N TYR A 401 8.26 25.03 -5.42
CA TYR A 401 8.41 26.12 -6.37
C TYR A 401 7.04 26.66 -6.78
N ARG A 402 7.00 27.96 -7.06
CA ARG A 402 5.85 28.67 -7.60
C ARG A 402 6.25 29.25 -8.94
N LEU A 403 5.46 28.98 -9.97
CA LEU A 403 5.59 29.54 -11.30
C LEU A 403 4.54 30.62 -11.51
N LEU A 404 4.96 31.77 -12.03
CA LEU A 404 4.11 32.88 -12.42
C LEU A 404 4.19 33.03 -13.93
N PHE A 405 3.05 32.82 -14.58
CA PHE A 405 2.88 32.93 -16.02
C PHE A 405 2.30 34.30 -16.35
N ALA A 406 2.80 34.95 -17.39
CA ALA A 406 2.19 36.14 -17.95
C ALA A 406 2.15 36.09 -19.48
N SER A 407 1.12 36.68 -20.05
CA SER A 407 0.90 36.83 -21.49
C SER A 407 0.38 38.24 -21.77
N SER A 408 0.96 38.91 -22.76
CA SER A 408 0.54 40.26 -23.16
C SER A 408 -0.83 40.31 -23.83
N THR A 409 -1.24 39.24 -24.53
CA THR A 409 -2.45 39.23 -25.37
C THR A 409 -3.42 38.09 -25.07
N GLY A 410 -3.02 37.11 -24.25
CA GLY A 410 -3.82 35.90 -23.98
C GLY A 410 -3.92 34.96 -25.20
N GLN A 411 -3.19 35.21 -26.28
CA GLN A 411 -3.17 34.33 -27.47
C GLN A 411 -2.14 33.19 -27.37
N ALA A 412 -1.09 33.40 -26.59
CA ALA A 412 -0.06 32.39 -26.30
C ALA A 412 0.32 32.46 -24.82
N THR A 413 0.80 31.35 -24.26
CA THR A 413 1.21 31.24 -22.85
C THR A 413 2.46 30.39 -22.76
N PRO A 414 3.33 30.59 -21.75
CA PRO A 414 4.46 29.68 -21.53
C PRO A 414 3.99 28.25 -21.26
N VAL A 415 4.73 27.28 -21.76
CA VAL A 415 4.49 25.84 -21.51
C VAL A 415 5.70 25.26 -20.81
N VAL A 416 5.50 24.70 -19.62
CA VAL A 416 6.55 24.02 -18.86
C VAL A 416 6.37 22.52 -18.97
N ARG A 417 7.38 21.82 -19.50
CA ARG A 417 7.36 20.37 -19.72
C ARG A 417 7.96 19.61 -18.55
N GLU A 418 9.10 20.08 -18.05
CA GLU A 418 9.86 19.41 -17.00
C GLU A 418 10.53 20.40 -16.07
N VAL A 419 10.57 20.05 -14.78
CA VAL A 419 11.35 20.75 -13.75
C VAL A 419 12.28 19.73 -13.11
N LYS A 420 13.59 19.98 -13.18
CA LYS A 420 14.63 19.18 -12.51
C LYS A 420 15.20 19.97 -11.37
N LEU A 421 15.40 19.31 -10.24
CA LEU A 421 15.93 19.92 -9.04
C LEU A 421 16.98 18.99 -8.43
N ALA A 422 18.21 19.49 -8.31
CA ALA A 422 19.26 18.77 -7.61
C ALA A 422 19.11 18.97 -6.09
N ASN A 423 19.33 17.93 -5.31
CA ASN A 423 19.41 17.98 -3.86
C ASN A 423 20.60 17.16 -3.35
N MET A 424 21.08 17.51 -2.17
CA MET A 424 22.13 16.79 -1.47
C MET A 424 21.76 16.67 0.01
N VAL A 425 21.64 15.43 0.48
CA VAL A 425 21.58 15.11 1.91
C VAL A 425 23.02 15.13 2.43
N PRO A 426 23.33 15.83 3.54
CA PRO A 426 24.65 15.71 4.18
C PRO A 426 24.97 14.26 4.53
N ASN A 427 26.25 13.88 4.54
CA ASN A 427 26.63 12.54 4.98
C ASN A 427 26.19 12.30 6.43
N LEU A 428 25.63 11.14 6.71
CA LEU A 428 25.10 10.75 8.02
C LEU A 428 25.87 9.54 8.55
N PRO A 429 26.06 9.42 9.88
CA PRO A 429 26.79 8.29 10.42
C PRO A 429 25.98 6.99 10.30
N PRO A 430 26.62 5.89 9.90
CA PRO A 430 26.00 4.57 9.91
C PRO A 430 25.52 4.19 11.32
N LEU A 431 24.43 3.43 11.41
CA LEU A 431 23.91 2.93 12.69
C LEU A 431 23.99 1.40 12.75
N VAL A 432 24.69 0.86 13.75
CA VAL A 432 24.68 -0.57 14.09
C VAL A 432 23.60 -0.82 15.16
N GLN A 433 22.51 -1.46 14.75
CA GLN A 433 21.33 -1.68 15.57
C GLN A 433 21.43 -2.93 16.45
N THR A 434 22.06 -4.00 16.01
CA THR A 434 22.23 -5.21 16.83
C THR A 434 23.59 -5.83 16.58
N VAL A 435 24.12 -6.56 17.57
CA VAL A 435 25.27 -7.44 17.42
C VAL A 435 24.96 -8.68 18.26
N GLU A 436 24.68 -9.79 17.58
CA GLU A 436 24.34 -11.07 18.16
C GLU A 436 25.49 -12.04 17.93
N VAL A 437 25.87 -12.76 18.98
CA VAL A 437 26.96 -13.74 18.94
C VAL A 437 26.40 -15.07 19.38
N VAL A 438 26.40 -16.05 18.48
CA VAL A 438 25.80 -17.36 18.73
C VAL A 438 26.86 -18.43 18.53
N ARG A 439 26.99 -19.34 19.49
CA ARG A 439 27.86 -20.52 19.35
C ARG A 439 27.24 -21.47 18.32
N ASP A 440 28.03 -21.92 17.36
CA ASP A 440 27.53 -22.83 16.34
C ASP A 440 27.35 -24.22 16.94
N THR A 441 26.10 -24.68 16.99
CA THR A 441 25.76 -26.06 17.39
C THR A 441 25.41 -26.87 16.15
N PRO A 442 26.02 -28.04 15.94
CA PRO A 442 25.73 -28.85 14.77
C PRO A 442 24.35 -29.50 14.94
N LYS A 443 23.57 -29.59 13.84
CA LYS A 443 22.24 -30.24 13.86
C LYS A 443 22.32 -31.75 14.10
N GLU A 444 23.46 -32.34 13.76
CA GLU A 444 23.80 -33.74 14.01
C GLU A 444 25.07 -33.80 14.87
N PRO A 445 25.25 -34.83 15.72
CA PRO A 445 26.42 -34.92 16.58
C PRO A 445 27.70 -35.10 15.74
N THR A 446 28.47 -34.03 15.58
CA THR A 446 29.79 -34.06 14.93
C THR A 446 30.88 -34.12 15.99
N VAL A 447 31.83 -35.05 15.82
CA VAL A 447 33.06 -35.14 16.62
C VAL A 447 34.25 -34.89 15.66
N PRO A 448 35.06 -33.83 15.86
CA PRO A 448 35.01 -32.87 16.97
C PRO A 448 33.86 -31.87 16.86
N LEU A 449 33.45 -31.30 17.99
CA LEU A 449 32.45 -30.23 18.03
C LEU A 449 32.95 -28.97 17.31
N PRO A 450 32.07 -28.22 16.64
CA PRO A 450 32.42 -26.93 16.07
C PRO A 450 32.89 -25.99 17.19
N ARG A 451 34.08 -25.42 17.03
CA ARG A 451 34.66 -24.41 17.93
C ARG A 451 34.50 -23.02 17.31
N THR A 452 33.28 -22.72 16.88
CA THR A 452 32.98 -21.50 16.13
C THR A 452 31.79 -20.75 16.70
N PHE A 453 31.85 -19.43 16.59
CA PHE A 453 30.76 -18.52 16.92
C PHE A 453 30.40 -17.75 15.66
N THR A 454 29.12 -17.72 15.33
CA THR A 454 28.59 -16.86 14.28
C THR A 454 28.18 -15.51 14.90
N VAL A 455 28.85 -14.45 14.46
CA VAL A 455 28.52 -13.06 14.77
C VAL A 455 27.61 -12.53 13.68
N LYS A 456 26.43 -12.02 14.03
CA LYS A 456 25.48 -11.37 13.11
C LYS A 456 25.15 -9.98 13.62
N TRP A 457 24.94 -9.05 12.72
CA TRP A 457 24.53 -7.69 13.10
C TRP A 457 23.49 -7.12 12.14
N GLN A 458 22.72 -6.16 12.62
CA GLN A 458 21.87 -5.32 11.78
C GLN A 458 22.47 -3.93 11.77
N ALA A 459 22.70 -3.38 10.59
CA ALA A 459 23.20 -2.03 10.42
C ALA A 459 22.58 -1.39 9.18
N GLY A 460 22.48 -0.07 9.18
CA GLY A 460 21.96 0.68 8.04
C GLY A 460 22.46 2.11 8.04
N ASP A 461 22.40 2.73 6.87
CA ASP A 461 22.63 4.15 6.67
C ASP A 461 21.34 4.84 6.21
N SER A 462 21.11 6.06 6.69
CA SER A 462 19.95 6.87 6.34
C SER A 462 20.03 7.41 4.90
N ASN A 463 21.22 7.66 4.37
CA ASN A 463 21.41 8.09 2.97
C ASN A 463 21.63 6.90 2.00
N LYS A 464 21.61 5.66 2.53
CA LYS A 464 21.77 4.39 1.81
C LYS A 464 23.16 4.16 1.22
N ASP A 465 24.18 4.78 1.78
CA ASP A 465 25.58 4.49 1.45
C ASP A 465 25.96 3.02 1.73
N LYS A 466 26.87 2.50 0.91
CA LYS A 466 27.43 1.15 1.09
C LYS A 466 28.29 1.09 2.34
N LEU A 467 27.94 0.17 3.23
CA LEU A 467 28.65 -0.04 4.50
C LEU A 467 29.73 -1.11 4.39
N LEU A 468 30.86 -0.85 5.03
CA LEU A 468 31.92 -1.83 5.32
C LEU A 468 32.07 -1.99 6.83
N PHE A 469 32.24 -3.24 7.26
CA PHE A 469 32.28 -3.58 8.68
C PHE A 469 33.68 -4.00 9.14
N THR A 470 34.03 -3.59 10.36
CA THR A 470 35.24 -4.05 11.07
C THR A 470 34.83 -4.63 12.42
N LEU A 471 35.30 -5.85 12.70
CA LEU A 471 34.99 -6.57 13.92
C LEU A 471 36.18 -6.53 14.87
N TYR A 472 35.89 -6.34 16.15
CA TYR A 472 36.85 -6.37 17.23
C TYR A 472 36.37 -7.26 18.36
N LEU A 473 37.32 -7.88 19.05
CA LEU A 473 37.12 -8.74 20.22
C LEU A 473 37.93 -8.18 21.40
N ARG A 474 37.38 -8.28 22.61
CA ARG A 474 38.15 -8.11 23.84
C ARG A 474 37.66 -9.05 24.95
N PRO A 475 38.53 -9.52 25.85
CA PRO A 475 38.10 -10.08 27.12
C PRO A 475 37.40 -9.01 27.97
N VAL A 476 36.37 -9.40 28.70
CA VAL A 476 35.65 -8.51 29.64
C VAL A 476 36.63 -7.95 30.66
N GLY A 477 36.59 -6.64 30.90
CA GLY A 477 37.49 -5.92 31.80
C GLY A 477 38.76 -5.38 31.15
N ASN A 478 39.13 -5.84 29.95
CA ASN A 478 40.26 -5.28 29.21
C ASN A 478 39.86 -4.02 28.44
N SER A 479 40.79 -3.05 28.36
CA SER A 479 40.58 -1.82 27.59
C SER A 479 40.92 -1.98 26.10
N ARG A 480 41.81 -2.92 25.76
CA ARG A 480 42.31 -3.11 24.40
C ARG A 480 41.38 -3.96 23.55
N TRP A 481 40.98 -3.43 22.40
CA TRP A 481 40.29 -4.15 21.34
C TRP A 481 41.29 -4.82 20.39
N VAL A 482 41.07 -6.09 20.06
CA VAL A 482 41.82 -6.86 19.07
C VAL A 482 40.96 -7.00 17.83
N ARG A 483 41.48 -6.64 16.65
CA ARG A 483 40.70 -6.75 15.40
C ARG A 483 40.60 -8.22 14.98
N LEU A 484 39.38 -8.69 14.73
CA LEU A 484 39.11 -10.01 14.16
C LEU A 484 39.19 -9.95 12.64
N GLU A 485 38.48 -9.02 12.02
CA GLU A 485 38.39 -8.89 10.57
C GLU A 485 38.03 -7.46 10.17
N LYS A 486 38.34 -7.05 8.95
CA LYS A 486 37.98 -5.75 8.38
C LYS A 486 37.44 -5.87 6.96
N ASP A 487 36.83 -4.78 6.51
CA ASP A 487 36.38 -4.59 5.13
C ASP A 487 35.30 -5.62 4.72
N LEU A 488 34.52 -6.09 5.70
CA LEU A 488 33.42 -7.03 5.48
C LEU A 488 32.23 -6.30 4.85
N ASP A 489 31.61 -6.91 3.84
CA ASP A 489 30.43 -6.39 3.13
C ASP A 489 29.13 -7.15 3.49
N LYS A 490 29.25 -8.29 4.18
CA LYS A 490 28.13 -9.09 4.66
C LYS A 490 27.92 -8.87 6.17
N PRO A 491 26.68 -8.80 6.64
CA PRO A 491 26.35 -8.56 8.05
C PRO A 491 26.51 -9.80 8.95
N GLN A 492 27.49 -10.64 8.64
CA GLN A 492 27.79 -11.86 9.38
C GLN A 492 29.28 -12.25 9.26
N TYR A 493 29.82 -12.85 10.31
CA TYR A 493 31.17 -13.39 10.34
C TYR A 493 31.25 -14.60 11.27
N THR A 494 31.94 -15.65 10.83
CA THR A 494 32.18 -16.84 11.66
C THR A 494 33.57 -16.76 12.28
N TRP A 495 33.63 -16.72 13.60
CA TRP A 495 34.84 -16.64 14.39
C TRP A 495 35.20 -18.01 14.97
N ASN A 496 36.47 -18.41 14.87
CA ASN A 496 37.01 -19.62 15.50
C ASN A 496 37.45 -19.34 16.95
N SER A 497 36.79 -19.93 17.94
CA SER A 497 37.05 -19.69 19.36
C SER A 497 38.39 -20.21 19.86
N LEU A 498 39.06 -21.11 19.12
CA LEU A 498 40.39 -21.61 19.47
C LEU A 498 41.47 -20.52 19.37
N THR A 499 41.16 -19.37 18.76
CA THR A 499 42.06 -18.22 18.72
C THR A 499 41.95 -17.34 19.98
N ALA A 500 41.17 -17.75 20.98
CA ALA A 500 41.01 -17.07 22.26
C ALA A 500 41.12 -18.06 23.43
N ALA A 501 41.59 -17.58 24.57
CA ALA A 501 41.56 -18.35 25.81
C ALA A 501 40.12 -18.43 26.36
N ASP A 502 39.86 -19.41 27.21
CA ASP A 502 38.55 -19.51 27.86
C ASP A 502 38.29 -18.29 28.76
N GLY A 503 37.04 -17.82 28.77
CA GLY A 503 36.66 -16.61 29.46
C GLY A 503 35.46 -15.90 28.86
N ARG A 504 35.20 -14.69 29.37
CA ARG A 504 34.09 -13.83 28.93
C ARG A 504 34.61 -12.77 27.97
N TYR A 505 33.92 -12.59 26.84
CA TYR A 505 34.32 -11.69 25.77
C TYR A 505 33.19 -10.76 25.34
N GLU A 506 33.57 -9.63 24.75
CA GLU A 506 32.67 -8.72 24.04
C GLU A 506 33.15 -8.55 22.61
N ILE A 507 32.21 -8.44 21.67
CA ILE A 507 32.49 -8.19 20.26
C ILE A 507 31.95 -6.82 19.88
N LYS A 508 32.79 -5.96 19.31
CA LYS A 508 32.39 -4.68 18.74
C LYS A 508 32.33 -4.78 17.22
N VAL A 509 31.20 -4.40 16.65
CA VAL A 509 31.04 -4.19 15.21
C VAL A 509 31.06 -2.69 14.94
N GLU A 510 31.95 -2.25 14.06
CA GLU A 510 32.03 -0.89 13.55
C GLU A 510 31.63 -0.88 12.07
N ALA A 511 30.63 -0.08 11.72
CA ALA A 511 30.17 0.15 10.36
C ALA A 511 30.72 1.49 9.86
N SER A 512 31.23 1.51 8.62
CA SER A 512 31.76 2.71 7.97
C SER A 512 31.19 2.86 6.56
N ASP A 513 30.79 4.08 6.20
CA ASP A 513 30.26 4.50 4.89
C ASP A 513 31.35 4.86 3.87
N ARG A 514 32.62 4.61 4.19
CA ARG A 514 33.80 5.04 3.40
C ARG A 514 33.87 4.48 1.99
N ALA A 515 33.00 3.54 1.62
CA ALA A 515 32.96 3.00 0.26
C ALA A 515 32.37 4.02 -0.73
N ASP A 516 31.43 4.85 -0.27
CA ASP A 516 30.71 5.82 -1.10
C ASP A 516 31.09 7.28 -0.76
N ASN A 517 31.91 7.50 0.26
CA ASN A 517 32.36 8.83 0.70
C ASN A 517 33.84 9.09 0.39
N SER A 518 34.16 10.35 0.11
CA SER A 518 35.54 10.78 -0.14
C SER A 518 36.39 10.73 1.15
N PRO A 519 37.72 10.50 1.06
CA PRO A 519 38.59 10.54 2.22
C PRO A 519 38.51 11.88 2.98
N GLY A 520 37.99 11.84 4.21
CA GLY A 520 37.74 12.98 5.08
C GLY A 520 36.26 13.16 5.44
N ASP A 521 35.35 12.67 4.60
CA ASP A 521 33.91 12.83 4.78
C ASP A 521 33.23 11.58 5.37
N GLN A 522 33.95 10.45 5.42
CA GLN A 522 33.41 9.20 5.94
C GLN A 522 33.08 9.28 7.43
N LEU A 523 31.99 8.65 7.82
CA LEU A 523 31.54 8.49 9.18
C LEU A 523 31.49 7.01 9.55
N SER A 524 31.39 6.77 10.86
CA SER A 524 31.31 5.42 11.39
C SER A 524 30.43 5.36 12.62
N GLY A 525 29.67 4.29 12.75
CA GLY A 525 28.95 3.93 13.97
C GLY A 525 29.40 2.57 14.48
N SER A 526 29.26 2.32 15.78
CA SER A 526 29.62 1.02 16.34
C SER A 526 28.67 0.59 17.45
N ARG A 527 28.58 -0.73 17.64
CA ARG A 527 27.84 -1.34 18.75
C ARG A 527 28.64 -2.52 19.31
N ILE A 528 28.54 -2.70 20.62
CA ILE A 528 29.15 -3.82 21.34
C ILE A 528 28.04 -4.85 21.62
N SER A 529 28.36 -6.13 21.45
CA SER A 529 27.49 -7.26 21.77
C SER A 529 27.24 -7.38 23.27
N GLU A 530 26.30 -8.24 23.66
CA GLU A 530 26.31 -8.79 25.01
C GLU A 530 27.57 -9.63 25.25
N THR A 531 27.83 -9.96 26.52
CA THR A 531 28.97 -10.80 26.89
C THR A 531 28.76 -12.23 26.39
N VAL A 532 29.75 -12.75 25.67
CA VAL A 532 29.78 -14.15 25.22
C VAL A 532 30.77 -14.95 26.09
N VAL A 533 30.39 -16.17 26.46
CA VAL A 533 31.28 -17.10 27.17
C VAL A 533 31.97 -17.98 26.14
N VAL A 534 33.29 -17.92 26.11
CA VAL A 534 34.14 -18.84 25.36
C VAL A 534 34.64 -19.87 26.33
N ASP A 535 34.25 -21.11 26.08
CA ASP A 535 34.70 -22.25 26.87
C ASP A 535 35.02 -23.39 25.93
N ASN A 536 36.32 -23.69 25.85
CA ASN A 536 36.86 -24.76 25.04
C ASN A 536 37.28 -25.98 25.87
N THR A 537 37.29 -25.88 27.20
CA THR A 537 37.83 -26.88 28.14
C THR A 537 36.75 -27.87 28.59
N ALA A 538 37.12 -29.14 28.75
CA ALA A 538 36.19 -30.16 29.25
C ALA A 538 36.09 -30.09 30.78
N PRO A 539 34.95 -30.48 31.37
CA PRO A 539 34.76 -30.42 32.81
C PRO A 539 35.74 -31.33 33.56
N GLU A 540 36.05 -30.97 34.80
CA GLU A 540 36.88 -31.76 35.71
C GLU A 540 36.00 -32.70 36.57
N VAL A 541 36.57 -33.84 36.98
CA VAL A 541 35.92 -34.77 37.90
C VAL A 541 36.83 -35.01 39.09
N SER A 542 36.35 -34.66 40.28
CA SER A 542 37.03 -34.83 41.56
C SER A 542 36.26 -35.81 42.47
N ASP A 543 36.94 -36.31 43.51
CA ASP A 543 36.37 -37.16 44.56
C ASP A 543 35.56 -38.38 44.08
N LEU A 544 35.90 -38.89 42.89
CA LEU A 544 35.20 -40.00 42.26
C LEU A 544 35.52 -41.30 43.00
N SER A 545 34.51 -41.89 43.63
CA SER A 545 34.60 -43.15 44.36
C SER A 545 33.44 -44.08 44.01
N CYS A 546 33.69 -45.38 44.16
CA CYS A 546 32.73 -46.43 43.88
C CYS A 546 32.68 -47.42 45.03
N HIS A 547 31.48 -47.74 45.52
CA HIS A 547 31.25 -48.69 46.60
C HIS A 547 30.31 -49.79 46.13
N VAL A 548 30.72 -51.05 46.32
CA VAL A 548 29.91 -52.22 45.94
C VAL A 548 29.31 -52.86 47.21
N SER A 549 28.02 -53.14 47.19
CA SER A 549 27.30 -53.85 48.25
C SER A 549 26.39 -54.92 47.65
N GLY A 550 26.81 -56.19 47.73
CA GLY A 550 26.16 -57.26 46.97
C GLY A 550 26.20 -56.96 45.47
N LYS A 551 25.05 -56.85 44.83
CA LYS A 551 24.91 -56.50 43.39
C LYS A 551 24.78 -55.00 43.11
N MET A 552 24.68 -54.18 44.16
CA MET A 552 24.48 -52.74 44.03
C MET A 552 25.82 -52.02 43.94
N VAL A 553 25.98 -51.19 42.92
CA VAL A 553 27.11 -50.30 42.72
C VAL A 553 26.66 -48.89 43.01
N LYS A 554 27.33 -48.22 43.95
CA LYS A 554 27.09 -46.83 44.31
C LYS A 554 28.26 -45.96 43.89
N ILE A 555 27.99 -44.94 43.09
CA ILE A 555 28.98 -43.97 42.61
C ILE A 555 28.75 -42.64 43.31
N LEU A 556 29.86 -42.06 43.77
CA LEU A 556 29.95 -40.72 44.36
C LEU A 556 31.04 -39.94 43.62
N GLY A 557 30.83 -38.68 43.32
CA GLY A 557 31.86 -37.81 42.76
C GLY A 557 31.37 -36.40 42.53
N THR A 558 32.28 -35.46 42.30
CA THR A 558 31.95 -34.07 42.00
C THR A 558 32.45 -33.73 40.60
N ILE A 559 31.63 -33.00 39.85
CA ILE A 559 31.95 -32.55 38.50
C ILE A 559 31.97 -31.04 38.54
N SER A 560 33.01 -30.40 38.00
CA SER A 560 33.08 -28.95 37.96
C SER A 560 33.57 -28.42 36.62
N ASP A 561 33.11 -27.22 36.26
CA ASP A 561 33.58 -26.45 35.10
C ASP A 561 33.74 -24.97 35.47
N GLU A 562 34.71 -24.28 34.86
CA GLU A 562 35.02 -22.89 35.22
C GLU A 562 34.04 -21.88 34.60
N PHE A 563 33.50 -22.15 33.42
CA PHE A 563 32.78 -21.15 32.61
C PHE A 563 31.36 -21.56 32.21
N SER A 564 31.09 -22.85 32.10
CA SER A 564 29.82 -23.40 31.66
C SER A 564 29.13 -24.20 32.76
N VAL A 565 27.80 -24.31 32.68
CA VAL A 565 27.04 -25.18 33.58
C VAL A 565 27.04 -26.61 33.05
N LEU A 566 26.95 -27.58 33.95
CA LEU A 566 26.81 -28.97 33.58
C LEU A 566 25.42 -29.17 32.99
N THR A 567 25.25 -30.13 32.07
CA THR A 567 23.94 -30.38 31.44
C THR A 567 23.56 -31.83 31.38
N LYS A 568 24.55 -32.76 31.37
CA LYS A 568 24.26 -34.17 31.14
C LYS A 568 25.34 -35.08 31.72
N VAL A 569 24.88 -36.11 32.42
CA VAL A 569 25.72 -37.22 32.91
C VAL A 569 25.06 -38.53 32.55
N GLU A 570 25.85 -39.45 31.99
CA GLU A 570 25.40 -40.79 31.60
C GLU A 570 26.44 -41.83 32.03
N TYR A 571 26.00 -43.08 32.21
CA TYR A 571 26.88 -44.22 32.40
C TYR A 571 26.56 -45.38 31.46
N SER A 572 27.58 -46.18 31.15
CA SER A 572 27.47 -47.46 30.47
C SER A 572 28.28 -48.52 31.23
N VAL A 573 27.86 -49.78 31.14
CA VAL A 573 28.52 -50.93 31.79
C VAL A 573 29.02 -51.87 30.69
N ASP A 574 30.25 -52.34 30.82
CA ASP A 574 30.93 -53.28 29.92
C ASP A 574 30.89 -52.87 28.45
N SER A 575 31.08 -51.58 28.20
CA SER A 575 31.03 -50.97 26.85
C SER A 575 29.70 -51.22 26.11
N ALA A 576 28.60 -51.39 26.84
CA ALA A 576 27.27 -51.48 26.24
C ALA A 576 26.96 -50.23 25.39
N THR A 577 26.22 -50.43 24.31
CA THR A 577 25.76 -49.35 23.43
C THR A 577 24.71 -48.45 24.10
N GLU A 578 24.05 -48.96 25.14
CA GLU A 578 23.05 -48.23 25.91
C GLU A 578 23.73 -47.33 26.95
N TRP A 579 23.38 -46.04 26.93
CA TRP A 579 23.80 -45.05 27.93
C TRP A 579 22.63 -44.70 28.82
N LYS A 580 22.83 -44.81 30.14
CA LYS A 580 21.80 -44.55 31.15
C LYS A 580 22.05 -43.19 31.78
N LYS A 581 21.03 -42.33 31.81
CA LYS A 581 21.11 -40.97 32.37
C LYS A 581 21.21 -41.00 33.89
N VAL A 582 21.98 -40.06 34.41
CA VAL A 582 22.17 -39.80 35.84
C VAL A 582 21.77 -38.34 36.10
N LEU A 583 21.02 -38.13 37.17
CA LEU A 583 20.74 -36.79 37.69
C LEU A 583 21.73 -36.44 38.81
N PRO A 584 22.05 -35.16 39.01
CA PRO A 584 22.82 -34.73 40.16
C PRO A 584 22.03 -34.97 41.47
N GLU A 585 22.69 -34.86 42.62
CA GLU A 585 22.09 -35.18 43.93
C GLU A 585 20.82 -34.36 44.23
N ASP A 586 20.75 -33.11 43.76
CA ASP A 586 19.58 -32.24 43.91
C ASP A 586 18.53 -32.40 42.78
N GLY A 587 18.85 -33.18 41.75
CA GLY A 587 17.97 -33.54 40.64
C GLY A 587 17.95 -32.58 39.46
N ILE A 588 18.70 -31.48 39.45
CA ILE A 588 18.67 -30.47 38.38
C ILE A 588 20.10 -30.06 37.98
N PHE A 589 20.39 -30.07 36.68
CA PHE A 589 21.64 -29.51 36.16
C PHE A 589 21.49 -28.00 35.94
N ASP A 590 21.87 -27.19 36.94
CA ASP A 590 21.77 -25.72 36.85
C ASP A 590 23.02 -24.97 37.34
N SER A 591 24.05 -25.69 37.77
CA SER A 591 25.25 -25.12 38.36
C SER A 591 26.53 -25.51 37.60
N ARG A 592 27.63 -24.87 37.99
CA ARG A 592 28.98 -25.14 37.48
C ARG A 592 29.71 -26.25 38.26
N GLU A 593 29.14 -26.68 39.37
CA GLU A 593 29.70 -27.74 40.21
C GLU A 593 28.56 -28.64 40.68
N GLU A 594 28.52 -29.87 40.19
CA GLU A 594 27.46 -30.82 40.46
C GLU A 594 27.98 -32.02 41.23
N THR A 595 27.23 -32.43 42.27
CA THR A 595 27.53 -33.65 43.02
C THR A 595 26.74 -34.83 42.45
N LEU A 596 27.44 -35.91 42.11
CA LEU A 596 26.87 -37.17 41.69
C LEU A 596 26.72 -38.12 42.85
N LYS A 597 25.51 -38.68 43.00
CA LYS A 597 25.23 -39.76 43.93
C LYS A 597 24.10 -40.62 43.42
N PHE A 598 24.47 -41.77 42.87
CA PHE A 598 23.51 -42.70 42.31
C PHE A 598 23.96 -44.14 42.51
N GLU A 599 22.98 -45.05 42.45
CA GLU A 599 23.21 -46.48 42.58
C GLU A 599 22.46 -47.25 41.51
N PHE A 600 23.03 -48.37 41.09
CA PHE A 600 22.46 -49.26 40.09
C PHE A 600 22.91 -50.70 40.33
N GLU A 601 22.15 -51.65 39.81
CA GLU A 601 22.44 -53.08 39.97
C GLU A 601 23.23 -53.63 38.77
N ILE A 602 24.24 -54.46 39.04
CA ILE A 602 24.90 -55.32 38.07
C ILE A 602 24.58 -56.78 38.43
N ALA A 603 23.85 -57.48 37.55
CA ALA A 603 23.27 -58.78 37.86
C ALA A 603 24.29 -59.94 37.88
N GLN A 604 25.32 -59.84 37.06
CA GLN A 604 26.36 -60.87 36.88
C GLN A 604 27.49 -60.66 37.90
N PRO A 605 27.97 -61.71 38.59
CA PRO A 605 29.20 -61.65 39.37
C PRO A 605 30.44 -61.52 38.46
N GLY A 606 31.50 -60.90 38.98
CA GLY A 606 32.77 -60.73 38.26
C GLY A 606 33.24 -59.29 38.17
N GLU A 607 34.30 -59.08 37.38
CA GLU A 607 34.85 -57.75 37.08
C GLU A 607 34.05 -57.07 35.97
N HIS A 608 33.64 -55.83 36.21
CA HIS A 608 32.88 -55.00 35.26
C HIS A 608 33.55 -53.64 35.07
N LEU A 609 33.38 -53.07 33.88
CA LEU A 609 33.84 -51.72 33.54
C LEU A 609 32.65 -50.77 33.49
N VAL A 610 32.65 -49.76 34.35
CA VAL A 610 31.66 -48.68 34.32
C VAL A 610 32.30 -47.44 33.71
N THR A 611 31.74 -46.94 32.62
CA THR A 611 32.18 -45.70 31.97
C THR A 611 31.16 -44.60 32.21
N LEU A 612 31.61 -43.47 32.75
CA LEU A 612 30.84 -42.24 32.88
C LEU A 612 31.15 -41.32 31.68
N ARG A 613 30.11 -40.69 31.14
CA ARG A 613 30.17 -39.62 30.13
C ARG A 613 29.54 -38.36 30.72
N LEU A 614 30.30 -37.28 30.75
CA LEU A 614 29.91 -36.03 31.39
C LEU A 614 30.02 -34.90 30.37
N GLU A 615 28.98 -34.09 30.25
CA GLU A 615 28.85 -33.05 29.23
C GLU A 615 28.31 -31.74 29.83
N GLU A 616 28.92 -30.63 29.40
CA GLU A 616 28.59 -29.27 29.83
C GLU A 616 27.87 -28.47 28.71
N ALA A 617 27.34 -27.29 29.03
CA ALA A 617 26.46 -26.49 28.15
C ALA A 617 27.09 -26.01 26.82
N SER A 618 28.41 -25.83 26.78
CA SER A 618 29.24 -25.55 25.60
C SER A 618 29.56 -26.82 24.78
N GLY A 619 29.09 -28.00 25.24
CA GLY A 619 29.14 -29.30 24.59
C GLY A 619 30.39 -30.14 24.88
N ASN A 620 31.37 -29.61 25.63
CA ASN A 620 32.60 -30.30 25.95
C ASN A 620 32.30 -31.55 26.79
N VAL A 621 32.95 -32.66 26.45
CA VAL A 621 32.70 -33.98 27.06
C VAL A 621 33.97 -34.53 27.68
N ILE A 622 33.84 -35.15 28.85
CA ILE A 622 34.88 -35.99 29.45
C ILE A 622 34.35 -37.38 29.76
N TYR A 623 35.23 -38.37 29.69
CA TYR A 623 34.94 -39.76 30.05
C TYR A 623 35.77 -40.19 31.27
N ARG A 624 35.16 -41.00 32.15
CA ARG A 624 35.82 -41.63 33.30
C ARG A 624 35.48 -43.10 33.37
N ASN A 625 36.48 -43.93 33.59
CA ASN A 625 36.34 -45.39 33.67
C ASN A 625 36.58 -45.85 35.10
N LEU A 626 35.71 -46.72 35.60
CA LEU A 626 35.76 -47.31 36.94
C LEU A 626 35.65 -48.83 36.80
N SER A 627 36.60 -49.55 37.40
CA SER A 627 36.52 -51.01 37.51
C SER A 627 35.81 -51.39 38.80
N VAL A 628 34.80 -52.27 38.71
CA VAL A 628 34.00 -52.73 39.86
C VAL A 628 33.97 -54.25 39.88
N VAL A 629 33.96 -54.87 41.07
CA VAL A 629 33.92 -56.32 41.23
C VAL A 629 32.67 -56.71 41.99
N ILE A 630 31.79 -57.49 41.36
CA ILE A 630 30.55 -57.98 41.97
C ILE A 630 30.83 -59.36 42.61
N PRO A 631 30.60 -59.52 43.93
CA PRO A 631 30.81 -60.79 44.63
C PRO A 631 29.84 -61.88 44.14
N GLU A 632 30.24 -63.14 44.31
CA GLU A 632 29.45 -64.34 43.94
C GLU A 632 28.12 -64.46 44.69
#